data_AF-A0A6P1TMR9-F1
#
_entry.id   AF-A0A6P1TMR9-F1
#
_cell.length_a   1.000
_cell.length_b   1.000
_cell.length_c   1.000
_cell.angle_alpha   90.00
_cell.angle_beta   90.00
_cell.angle_gamma   90.00
#
_symmetry.space_group_name_H-M   'P 1'
#
loop_
_entity.id
_entity.type
_entity.pdbx_description
1 polymer ?
#
loop_
_entity_poly.entity_id
_entity_poly.type
_entity_poly.pdbx_seq_one_letter_code
_entity_poly.pdbx_strand_id
1 'polypeptide(L)'
;MLDVDLVNNINHYLEMKGIRYSNELRMGIGIPDITINFGANRRLKPLDDYFLVSILAYVNDRRMVTFTEIQETFLLGLEKVKQYVSTLVNLSIVIIKTPWLKL
;
A
#
# COMPACT_ATOMS: atom_id res chain seq x y z
N MET A 1 -28.89 1.60 5.92
CA MET A 1 -27.64 2.07 5.31
C MET A 1 -26.58 1.10 5.78
N LEU A 2 -25.90 0.39 4.88
CA LEU A 2 -24.90 -0.58 5.28
C LEU A 2 -23.65 0.17 5.76
N ASP A 3 -22.88 -0.38 6.69
CA ASP A 3 -21.64 0.25 7.19
C ASP A 3 -20.67 0.58 6.05
N VAL A 4 -20.69 -0.25 5.00
CA VAL A 4 -19.92 -0.04 3.75
C VAL A 4 -20.33 1.25 3.03
N ASP A 5 -21.62 1.58 2.99
CA ASP A 5 -22.10 2.81 2.34
C ASP A 5 -21.65 4.05 3.10
N LEU A 6 -21.63 3.97 4.44
CA LEU A 6 -21.12 5.05 5.29
C LEU A 6 -19.63 5.28 5.05
N VAL A 7 -18.84 4.21 5.01
CA VAL A 7 -17.39 4.26 4.71
C VAL A 7 -17.14 4.90 3.36
N ASN A 8 -17.87 4.46 2.33
CA ASN A 8 -17.74 5.01 0.98
C ASN A 8 -18.08 6.49 0.92
N ASN A 9 -19.13 6.92 1.64
CA ASN A 9 -19.51 8.33 1.71
C ASN A 9 -18.44 9.19 2.42
N ILE A 10 -17.85 8.69 3.51
CA ILE A 10 -16.78 9.40 4.22
C ILE A 10 -15.53 9.48 3.34
N ASN A 11 -15.13 8.37 2.72
CA ASN A 11 -14.01 8.30 1.80
C ASN A 11 -14.16 9.30 0.65
N HIS A 12 -15.34 9.36 0.04
CA HIS A 12 -15.65 10.29 -1.03
C HIS A 12 -15.56 11.75 -0.55
N TYR A 13 -16.09 12.06 0.64
CA TYR A 13 -15.97 13.40 1.22
C TYR A 13 -14.50 13.81 1.45
N LEU A 14 -13.71 12.91 2.02
CA LEU A 14 -12.29 13.16 2.29
C LEU A 14 -11.52 13.37 0.99
N GLU A 15 -11.79 12.55 -0.03
CA GLU A 15 -11.21 12.71 -1.38
C GLU A 15 -11.56 14.07 -2.00
N MET A 16 -12.85 14.46 -1.95
CA MET A 16 -13.33 15.76 -2.45
C MET A 16 -12.69 16.96 -1.75
N LYS A 17 -12.31 16.81 -0.47
CA LYS A 17 -11.59 17.84 0.30
C LYS A 17 -10.07 17.76 0.13
N GLY A 18 -9.57 16.83 -0.67
CA GLY A 18 -8.14 16.59 -0.85
C GLY A 18 -7.46 16.11 0.44
N ILE A 19 -8.24 15.53 1.35
CA ILE A 19 -7.78 14.97 2.63
C ILE A 19 -7.33 13.55 2.35
N ARG A 20 -6.07 13.25 2.70
CA ARG A 20 -5.50 11.91 2.54
C ARG A 20 -5.95 11.04 3.71
N TYR A 21 -6.51 9.89 3.37
CA TYR A 21 -6.96 8.88 4.31
C TYR A 21 -6.47 7.49 3.91
N SER A 22 -6.39 6.59 4.87
CA SER A 22 -6.20 5.16 4.65
C SER A 22 -7.21 4.39 5.47
N ASN A 23 -7.79 3.35 4.88
CA ASN A 23 -8.69 2.45 5.59
C ASN A 23 -7.87 1.28 6.11
N GLU A 24 -7.89 1.03 7.42
CA GLU A 24 -7.37 -0.22 7.95
C GLU A 24 -8.47 -1.27 7.86
N LEU A 25 -8.46 -2.09 6.80
CA LEU A 25 -9.37 -3.23 6.66
C LEU A 25 -8.89 -4.38 7.54
N ARG A 26 -9.05 -4.26 8.87
CA ARG A 26 -8.98 -5.43 9.75
C ARG A 26 -10.25 -6.26 9.56
N MET A 27 -10.04 -7.39 8.89
CA MET A 27 -11.01 -8.44 8.59
C MET A 27 -11.84 -8.83 9.82
N GLY A 28 -13.16 -8.61 9.78
CA GLY A 28 -14.14 -9.34 10.62
C GLY A 28 -14.84 -8.59 11.75
N ILE A 29 -14.49 -7.34 12.07
CA ILE A 29 -15.21 -6.53 13.06
C ILE A 29 -15.46 -5.16 12.42
N GLY A 30 -16.72 -4.84 12.14
CA GLY A 30 -17.17 -3.75 11.27
C GLY A 30 -16.98 -2.34 11.81
N ILE A 31 -15.77 -1.98 12.26
CA ILE A 31 -15.41 -0.62 12.61
C ILE A 31 -14.35 -0.14 11.61
N PRO A 32 -14.71 0.77 10.69
CA PRO A 32 -13.76 1.35 9.75
C PRO A 32 -12.92 2.41 10.46
N ASP A 33 -11.68 2.06 10.79
CA ASP A 33 -10.71 3.03 11.29
C ASP A 33 -10.16 3.85 10.11
N ILE A 34 -10.51 5.13 10.07
CA ILE A 34 -10.04 6.08 9.06
C ILE A 34 -8.89 6.89 9.65
N THR A 35 -7.68 6.65 9.17
CA THR A 35 -6.50 7.44 9.55
C THR A 35 -6.33 8.61 8.59
N ILE A 36 -6.23 9.83 9.12
CA ILE A 36 -6.04 11.06 8.32
C ILE A 36 -4.59 11.53 8.46
N ASN A 37 -3.92 11.77 7.33
CA ASN A 37 -2.52 12.19 7.33
C ASN A 37 -2.38 13.68 6.97
N PHE A 38 -2.12 14.52 7.98
CA PHE A 38 -1.91 15.96 7.80
C PHE A 38 -0.46 16.26 7.38
N GLY A 39 -0.28 16.99 6.28
CA GLY A 39 1.05 17.42 5.80
C GLY A 39 1.73 16.47 4.82
N ALA A 40 1.14 15.33 4.51
CA ALA A 40 1.64 14.44 3.45
C ALA A 40 1.59 15.14 2.08
N ASN A 41 2.65 14.98 1.28
CA ASN A 41 2.70 15.55 -0.07
C ASN A 41 1.51 15.04 -0.90
N ARG A 42 0.75 15.95 -1.52
CA ARG A 42 -0.41 15.61 -2.36
C ARG A 42 -0.08 14.62 -3.49
N ARG A 43 1.19 14.48 -3.88
CA ARG A 43 1.65 13.50 -4.89
C ARG A 43 1.77 12.06 -4.36
N LEU A 44 1.83 11.86 -3.04
CA LEU A 44 1.82 10.52 -2.44
C LEU A 44 0.38 9.98 -2.46
N LYS A 45 0.17 8.88 -3.20
CA LYS A 45 -1.06 8.10 -3.07
C LYS A 45 -1.08 7.41 -1.70
N PRO A 46 -2.24 7.30 -1.04
CA PRO A 46 -2.38 6.48 0.15
C PRO A 46 -1.90 5.06 -0.13
N LEU A 47 -1.10 4.50 0.78
CA LEU A 47 -0.81 3.07 0.82
C LEU A 47 -1.82 2.45 1.77
N ASP A 48 -2.91 1.91 1.24
CA ASP A 48 -4.00 1.28 2.00
C ASP A 48 -3.93 -0.26 1.99
N ASP A 49 -3.10 -0.85 1.12
CA ASP A 49 -2.85 -2.29 1.09
C ASP A 49 -1.82 -2.73 2.15
N TYR A 50 -2.24 -3.65 3.03
CA TYR A 50 -1.42 -4.20 4.10
C TYR A 50 -0.09 -4.80 3.61
N PHE A 51 -0.10 -5.57 2.52
CA PHE A 51 1.11 -6.19 2.00
C PHE A 51 2.03 -5.15 1.38
N LEU A 52 1.48 -4.15 0.70
CA LEU A 52 2.28 -3.05 0.14
C LEU A 52 3.03 -2.28 1.23
N VAL A 53 2.36 -1.97 2.35
CA VAL A 53 2.97 -1.32 3.52
C VAL A 53 4.00 -2.23 4.20
N SER A 54 3.67 -3.51 4.38
CA SER A 54 4.55 -4.46 5.05
C SER A 54 5.82 -4.74 4.24
N ILE A 55 5.70 -4.88 2.92
CA ILE A 55 6.84 -5.03 2.00
C ILE A 55 7.72 -3.79 2.05
N LEU A 56 7.13 -2.59 2.03
CA LEU A 56 7.89 -1.34 2.17
C LEU A 56 8.66 -1.27 3.49
N ALA A 57 8.03 -1.62 4.61
CA ALA A 57 8.69 -1.66 5.91
C ALA A 57 9.87 -2.66 5.92
N TYR A 58 9.68 -3.84 5.33
CA TYR A 58 10.72 -4.86 5.20
C TYR A 58 11.91 -4.39 4.33
N VAL A 59 11.62 -3.74 3.19
CA VAL A 59 12.65 -3.14 2.32
C VAL A 59 13.42 -2.05 3.07
N ASN A 60 12.73 -1.19 3.83
CA ASN A 60 13.36 -0.10 4.58
C ASN A 60 14.30 -0.61 5.68
N ASP A 61 13.90 -1.67 6.39
CA ASP A 61 14.72 -2.28 7.45
C ASP A 61 16.02 -2.86 6.87
N ARG A 62 15.92 -3.59 5.75
CA ARG A 62 17.07 -4.28 5.13
C ARG A 62 17.86 -3.44 4.14
N ARG A 63 17.33 -2.29 3.71
CA ARG A 63 17.85 -1.37 2.67
C ARG A 63 17.97 -1.96 1.26
N MET A 64 18.13 -3.28 1.11
CA MET A 64 18.25 -3.97 -0.15
C MET A 64 17.73 -5.40 0.00
N VAL A 65 16.78 -5.78 -0.86
CA VAL A 65 16.13 -7.09 -0.83
C VAL A 65 15.86 -7.56 -2.26
N THR A 66 15.81 -8.88 -2.43
CA THR A 66 15.47 -9.56 -3.67
C THR A 66 13.99 -9.94 -3.70
N PHE A 67 13.51 -10.29 -4.89
CA PHE A 67 12.10 -10.65 -5.08
C PHE A 67 11.78 -11.99 -4.42
N THR A 68 12.74 -12.91 -4.44
CA THR A 68 12.64 -14.21 -3.78
C THR A 68 12.57 -14.05 -2.26
N GLU A 69 13.37 -13.16 -1.67
CA GLU A 69 13.30 -12.89 -0.22
C GLU A 69 11.93 -12.34 0.20
N ILE A 70 11.35 -11.44 -0.61
CA ILE A 70 9.98 -10.93 -0.37
C ILE A 70 8.97 -12.07 -0.52
N GLN A 71 9.11 -12.89 -1.56
CA GLN A 71 8.24 -14.03 -1.82
C GLN A 71 8.20 -15.00 -0.62
N GLU A 72 9.37 -15.38 -0.11
CA GLU A 72 9.52 -16.31 1.00
C GLU A 72 9.06 -15.70 2.32
N THR A 73 9.35 -14.41 2.56
CA THR A 73 8.98 -13.73 3.82
C THR A 73 7.46 -13.55 3.94
N PHE A 74 6.79 -13.17 2.86
CA PHE A 74 5.36 -12.85 2.88
C PHE A 74 4.48 -13.99 2.34
N LEU A 75 5.08 -15.11 1.93
CA LEU A 75 4.39 -16.27 1.36
C LEU A 75 3.46 -15.90 0.19
N LEU A 76 3.93 -14.98 -0.65
CA LEU A 76 3.19 -14.48 -1.82
C LEU A 76 3.65 -15.20 -3.09
N GLY A 77 2.80 -15.23 -4.12
CA GLY A 77 3.24 -15.63 -5.46
C GLY A 77 4.16 -14.57 -6.08
N LEU A 78 5.18 -14.99 -6.84
CA LEU A 78 6.16 -14.08 -7.44
C LEU A 78 5.51 -12.98 -8.30
N GLU A 79 4.44 -13.29 -9.03
CA GLU A 79 3.69 -12.30 -9.82
C GLU A 79 3.04 -11.22 -8.94
N LYS A 80 2.49 -11.59 -7.77
CA LYS A 80 1.97 -10.60 -6.81
C LYS A 80 3.09 -9.74 -6.22
N VAL A 81 4.23 -10.34 -5.90
CA VAL A 81 5.41 -9.59 -5.43
C VAL A 81 5.83 -8.56 -6.48
N LYS A 82 5.90 -8.95 -7.76
CA LYS A 82 6.19 -8.02 -8.85
C LYS A 82 5.18 -6.88 -8.95
N GLN A 83 3.89 -7.16 -8.81
CA GLN A 83 2.85 -6.12 -8.80
C GLN A 83 3.05 -5.13 -7.65
N TYR A 84 3.28 -5.61 -6.42
CA TYR A 84 3.52 -4.76 -5.26
C TYR A 84 4.78 -3.90 -5.42
N VAL A 85 5.90 -4.50 -5.81
CA VAL A 85 7.14 -3.75 -6.02
C VAL A 85 6.99 -2.74 -7.16
N SER A 86 6.30 -3.11 -8.25
CA SER A 86 6.01 -2.18 -9.35
C SER A 86 5.19 -0.98 -8.88
N THR A 87 4.20 -1.20 -8.01
CA THR A 87 3.44 -0.10 -7.38
C THR A 87 4.36 0.82 -6.58
N LEU A 88 5.26 0.28 -5.75
CA LEU A 88 6.22 1.08 -4.98
C LEU A 88 7.20 1.87 -5.86
N VAL A 89 7.63 1.29 -6.99
CA VAL A 89 8.49 1.95 -7.99
C VAL A 89 7.74 3.08 -8.69
N ASN A 90 6.49 2.85 -9.11
CA ASN A 90 5.65 3.86 -9.74
C ASN A 90 5.37 5.05 -8.80
N LEU A 91 5.35 4.81 -7.48
CA LEU A 91 5.25 5.85 -6.47
C LEU A 91 6.60 6.54 -6.15
N SER A 92 7.69 6.13 -6.81
CA SER A 92 9.06 6.61 -6.56
C SER A 92 9.54 6.39 -5.13
N ILE A 93 9.02 5.37 -4.44
CA ILE A 93 9.38 5.04 -3.06
C ILE A 93 10.58 4.09 -3.02
N VAL A 94 10.64 3.14 -3.97
CA VAL A 94 11.74 2.18 -4.08
C VAL A 94 12.34 2.21 -5.48
N ILE A 95 13.60 1.78 -5.58
CA ILE A 95 14.34 1.71 -6.85
C ILE A 95 14.83 0.28 -7.06
N ILE A 96 14.68 -0.22 -8.28
CA ILE A 96 15.20 -1.51 -8.70
C ILE A 96 16.58 -1.29 -9.30
N LYS A 97 17.63 -1.86 -8.68
CA LYS A 97 19.01 -1.71 -9.18
C LYS A 97 19.27 -2.47 -10.49
N THR A 98 18.63 -3.62 -10.67
CA THR A 98 18.81 -4.46 -11.86
C THR A 98 17.45 -4.75 -12.47
N PRO A 99 17.12 -4.21 -13.66
CA PRO A 99 15.82 -4.46 -14.28
C PRO A 99 15.63 -5.95 -14.58
N TRP A 100 14.45 -6.49 -14.29
CA TRP A 100 14.01 -7.80 -14.79
C TRP A 100 13.94 -7.68 -16.30
N LEU A 101 14.98 -8.14 -16.99
CA LEU A 101 14.88 -8.38 -18.42
C LEU A 101 13.78 -9.43 -18.62
N LYS A 102 12.84 -9.11 -19.51
CA LYS A 102 11.89 -10.05 -20.10
C LYS A 102 12.67 -11.30 -20.54
N LEU A 103 12.47 -12.40 -19.83
CA LEU A 103 12.66 -13.76 -20.35
C LEU A 103 11.27 -14.33 -20.58
#